data_AF-D7SN95-F1
#
_entry.id   AF-D7SN95-F1
#
_cell.length_a   1.000
_cell.length_b   1.000
_cell.length_c   1.000
_cell.angle_alpha   90.00
_cell.angle_beta   90.00
_cell.angle_gamma   90.00
#
_symmetry.space_group_name_H-M   'P 1'
#
loop_
_entity.id
_entity.type
_entity.pdbx_description
1 polymer ?
#
loop_
_entity_poly.entity_id
_entity_poly.type
_entity_poly.pdbx_seq_one_letter_code
_entity_poly.pdbx_strand_id
1 'polypeptide(L)'
;MQKVETFYSTWCTGELEFGGMYCAILTVGCQVVSAATFRVLGKEVAELPLVATRSDCQGQGYFQALYTCIERLLCFLQVNSLVLPAAEGAESLWINKFKFHKMEQEELNHLCRDFQMMTFQGTSMLQKPVPEYRRISQEKLKIVMNLIFF
;
A
#
# COMPACT_ATOMS: atom_id res chain seq x y z
N MET A 1 -18.61 9.36 4.21
CA MET A 1 -18.06 8.93 5.52
C MET A 1 -17.42 7.56 5.30
N GLN A 2 -16.09 7.49 5.16
CA GLN A 2 -15.43 6.18 5.30
C GLN A 2 -15.73 5.75 6.74
N LYS A 3 -16.49 4.67 6.92
CA LYS A 3 -16.52 4.01 8.21
C LYS A 3 -15.07 3.70 8.54
N VAL A 4 -14.56 4.28 9.62
CA VAL A 4 -13.43 3.66 10.32
C VAL A 4 -14.02 2.37 10.85
N GLU A 5 -14.00 1.32 10.04
CA GLU A 5 -14.28 -0.01 10.55
C GLU A 5 -13.10 -0.33 11.47
N THR A 6 -13.40 -0.57 12.74
CA THR A 6 -12.41 -1.03 13.69
C THR A 6 -12.00 -2.43 13.25
N PHE A 7 -10.99 -2.51 12.38
CA PHE A 7 -10.43 -3.78 11.99
C PHE A 7 -9.61 -4.31 13.16
N TYR A 8 -10.05 -5.43 13.74
CA TYR A 8 -9.19 -6.21 14.63
C TYR A 8 -8.11 -6.84 13.75
N SER A 9 -6.89 -6.31 13.84
CA SER A 9 -5.73 -6.91 13.18
C SER A 9 -5.31 -8.16 13.96
N THR A 10 -5.18 -9.29 13.27
CA THR A 10 -4.53 -10.48 13.82
C THR A 10 -3.14 -10.59 13.20
N TRP A 11 -2.12 -10.72 14.04
CA TRP A 11 -0.72 -10.80 13.62
C TRP A 11 -0.30 -12.26 13.43
N CYS A 12 0.54 -12.50 12.43
CA CYS A 12 0.99 -13.86 12.12
C CYS A 12 2.00 -14.45 13.13
N THR A 13 2.69 -13.66 13.98
CA THR A 13 3.37 -14.02 15.26
C THR A 13 4.34 -12.91 15.75
N GLY A 14 4.66 -12.85 17.06
CA GLY A 14 5.84 -12.13 17.63
C GLY A 14 5.62 -10.68 18.15
N GLU A 15 6.65 -10.10 18.80
CA GLU A 15 6.70 -8.69 19.22
C GLU A 15 6.75 -7.75 18.00
N LEU A 16 6.06 -6.62 18.08
CA LEU A 16 5.73 -5.77 16.94
C LEU A 16 6.88 -4.83 16.57
N GLU A 17 7.54 -5.10 15.44
CA GLU A 17 8.48 -4.13 14.87
C GLU A 17 7.76 -3.28 13.81
N PHE A 18 7.71 -1.96 14.00
CA PHE A 18 7.18 -1.02 12.99
C PHE A 18 8.26 -0.51 12.04
N GLY A 19 9.42 -1.18 12.02
CA GLY A 19 10.51 -0.86 11.09
C GLY A 19 10.02 -0.90 9.64
N GLY A 20 10.48 0.08 8.85
CA GLY A 20 10.16 0.18 7.43
C GLY A 20 8.77 0.72 7.12
N MET A 21 8.03 1.29 8.09
CA MET A 21 6.77 2.00 7.84
C MET A 21 7.02 3.39 7.25
N TYR A 22 6.28 3.70 6.19
CA TYR A 22 6.31 4.97 5.49
C TYR A 22 4.89 5.51 5.32
N CYS A 23 4.77 6.84 5.34
CA CYS A 23 3.53 7.55 5.04
C CYS A 23 3.74 8.42 3.80
N ALA A 24 2.88 8.24 2.80
CA ALA A 24 2.84 9.07 1.61
C ALA A 24 1.56 9.92 1.63
N ILE A 25 1.74 11.23 1.44
CA ILE A 25 0.65 12.22 1.48
C ILE A 25 0.67 12.98 0.15
N LEU A 26 -0.49 13.07 -0.50
CA LEU A 26 -0.71 13.93 -1.66
C LEU A 26 -1.48 15.17 -1.23
N THR A 27 -0.92 16.34 -1.55
CA THR A 27 -1.52 17.65 -1.26
C THR A 27 -1.80 18.44 -2.53
N VAL A 28 -2.89 19.20 -2.53
CA VAL A 28 -3.19 20.23 -3.53
C VAL A 28 -3.22 21.58 -2.81
N GLY A 29 -2.24 22.45 -3.10
CA GLY A 29 -1.98 23.63 -2.28
C GLY A 29 -1.64 23.23 -0.84
N CYS A 30 -2.39 23.77 0.12
CA CYS A 30 -2.22 23.45 1.55
C CYS A 30 -3.15 22.32 2.03
N GLN A 31 -3.87 21.65 1.13
CA GLN A 31 -4.87 20.65 1.50
C GLN A 31 -4.39 19.25 1.20
N VAL A 32 -4.39 18.37 2.21
CA VAL A 32 -4.24 16.92 1.99
C VAL A 32 -5.46 16.44 1.21
N VAL A 33 -5.25 15.69 0.12
CA VAL A 33 -6.32 15.12 -0.72
C VAL A 33 -6.34 13.59 -0.67
N SER A 34 -5.18 12.96 -0.52
CA SER A 34 -5.04 11.51 -0.37
C SER A 34 -3.83 11.17 0.50
N ALA A 35 -3.90 10.08 1.24
CA ALA A 35 -2.81 9.56 2.05
C ALA A 35 -2.77 8.03 1.97
N ALA A 36 -1.59 7.47 2.17
CA ALA A 36 -1.36 6.03 2.19
C ALA A 36 -0.24 5.71 3.16
N THR A 37 -0.39 4.62 3.90
CA THR A 37 0.70 4.04 4.70
C THR A 37 1.16 2.76 4.03
N PHE A 38 2.45 2.58 3.89
CA PHE A 38 3.04 1.36 3.35
C PHE A 38 4.25 0.94 4.17
N ARG A 39 4.55 -0.35 4.18
CA ARG A 39 5.73 -0.90 4.84
C ARG A 39 6.62 -1.60 3.82
N VAL A 40 7.92 -1.40 3.93
CA VAL A 40 8.91 -2.15 3.13
C VAL A 40 9.56 -3.21 4.01
N LEU A 41 9.38 -4.47 3.63
CA LEU A 41 9.88 -5.66 4.33
C LEU A 41 10.98 -6.29 3.47
N GLY A 42 12.14 -5.62 3.43
CA GLY A 42 13.25 -6.02 2.57
C GLY A 42 12.99 -5.75 1.07
N LYS A 43 13.60 -6.56 0.21
CA LYS A 43 13.38 -6.51 -1.25
C LYS A 43 12.27 -7.46 -1.69
N GLU A 44 11.81 -8.31 -0.79
CA GLU A 44 10.89 -9.39 -1.07
C GLU A 44 9.48 -8.84 -1.21
N VAL A 45 9.03 -8.03 -0.25
CA VAL A 45 7.65 -7.58 -0.19
C VAL A 45 7.51 -6.18 0.43
N ALA A 46 6.52 -5.44 -0.05
CA ALA A 46 5.99 -4.28 0.64
C ALA A 46 4.50 -4.47 0.89
N GLU A 47 3.98 -4.01 2.02
CA GLU A 47 2.55 -4.00 2.32
C GLU A 47 1.98 -2.59 2.18
N LEU A 48 0.74 -2.48 1.69
CA LEU A 48 -0.05 -1.25 1.63
C LEU A 48 -1.29 -1.40 2.54
N PRO A 49 -1.12 -1.34 3.88
CA PRO A 49 -2.18 -1.63 4.83
C PRO A 49 -3.35 -0.65 4.78
N LEU A 50 -3.11 0.64 4.56
CA LEU A 50 -4.15 1.67 4.60
C LEU A 50 -3.98 2.72 3.52
N VAL A 51 -5.11 3.07 2.90
CA VAL A 51 -5.22 4.16 1.94
C VAL A 51 -6.49 4.96 2.19
N ALA A 52 -6.39 6.28 2.05
CA ALA A 52 -7.51 7.18 2.23
C ALA A 52 -7.49 8.28 1.17
N THR A 53 -8.68 8.67 0.73
CA THR A 53 -8.90 9.85 -0.10
C THR A 53 -10.08 10.58 0.49
N ARG A 54 -9.94 11.90 0.67
CA ARG A 54 -11.03 12.73 1.16
C ARG A 54 -12.27 12.54 0.29
N SER A 55 -13.45 12.50 0.92
CA SER A 55 -14.70 12.19 0.24
C SER A 55 -15.04 13.14 -0.90
N ASP A 56 -14.75 14.44 -0.75
CA ASP A 56 -14.95 15.46 -1.78
C ASP A 56 -13.94 15.38 -2.95
N CYS A 57 -12.88 14.59 -2.78
CA CYS A 57 -11.79 14.39 -3.74
C CYS A 57 -11.82 13.00 -4.40
N GLN A 58 -12.75 12.13 -4.02
CA GLN A 58 -12.88 10.78 -4.59
C GLN A 58 -13.28 10.85 -6.07
N GLY A 59 -12.83 9.87 -6.86
CA GLY A 59 -13.10 9.81 -8.30
C GLY A 59 -12.24 10.74 -9.17
N GLN A 60 -11.48 11.67 -8.59
CA GLN A 60 -10.67 12.64 -9.33
C GLN A 60 -9.26 12.15 -9.69
N GLY A 61 -8.92 10.90 -9.38
CA GLY A 61 -7.62 10.31 -9.73
C GLY A 61 -6.47 10.61 -8.77
N TYR A 62 -6.68 11.37 -7.69
CA TYR A 62 -5.63 11.68 -6.69
C TYR A 62 -4.98 10.44 -6.08
N PHE A 63 -5.78 9.45 -5.67
CA PHE A 63 -5.23 8.20 -5.15
C PHE A 63 -4.40 7.47 -6.21
N GLN A 64 -4.85 7.46 -7.47
CA GLN A 64 -4.11 6.82 -8.55
C GLN A 64 -2.75 7.49 -8.80
N ALA A 65 -2.68 8.82 -8.69
CA ALA A 65 -1.43 9.56 -8.75
C ALA A 65 -0.51 9.22 -7.57
N LEU A 66 -1.03 9.22 -6.33
CA LEU A 66 -0.28 8.84 -5.14
C LEU A 66 0.25 7.41 -5.23
N TYR A 67 -0.62 6.47 -5.61
CA TYR A 67 -0.31 5.05 -5.77
C TYR A 67 0.78 4.82 -6.83
N THR A 68 0.71 5.51 -7.98
CA THR A 68 1.76 5.45 -9.01
C THR A 68 3.12 5.91 -8.48
N CYS A 69 3.14 6.92 -7.59
CA CYS A 69 4.37 7.38 -6.97
C CYS A 69 4.95 6.33 -6.01
N ILE A 70 4.08 5.67 -5.22
CA ILE A 70 4.48 4.57 -4.35
C ILE A 70 5.05 3.41 -5.17
N GLU A 71 4.39 2.98 -6.25
CA GLU A 71 4.89 1.90 -7.11
C GLU A 71 6.28 2.21 -7.69
N ARG A 72 6.49 3.45 -8.15
CA ARG A 72 7.79 3.88 -8.66
C ARG A 72 8.86 3.87 -7.59
N LEU A 73 8.52 4.28 -6.37
CA LEU A 73 9.42 4.22 -5.22
C LEU A 73 9.79 2.77 -4.90
N LEU A 74 8.81 1.86 -4.82
CA LEU A 74 9.05 0.45 -4.56
C LEU A 74 9.91 -0.20 -5.64
N CYS A 75 9.68 0.15 -6.91
CA CYS A 75 10.52 -0.28 -8.03
C CYS A 75 11.96 0.22 -7.87
N PHE A 76 12.15 1.49 -7.50
CA PHE A 76 13.48 2.06 -7.23
C PHE A 76 14.19 1.35 -6.07
N LEU A 77 13.45 0.95 -5.04
CA LEU A 77 13.94 0.19 -3.90
C LEU A 77 14.16 -1.30 -4.22
N GLN A 78 13.84 -1.76 -5.44
CA GLN A 78 13.95 -3.15 -5.87
C GLN A 78 13.08 -4.10 -5.04
N VAL A 79 11.89 -3.64 -4.64
CA VAL A 79 10.90 -4.49 -4.01
C VAL A 79 10.22 -5.35 -5.08
N ASN A 80 10.09 -6.65 -4.83
CA ASN A 80 9.57 -7.62 -5.80
C ASN A 80 8.04 -7.60 -5.86
N SER A 81 7.37 -7.62 -4.71
CA SER A 81 5.90 -7.70 -4.64
C SER A 81 5.29 -6.64 -3.73
N LEU A 82 4.08 -6.23 -4.07
CA LEU A 82 3.22 -5.39 -3.24
C LEU A 82 2.01 -6.22 -2.80
N VAL A 83 1.75 -6.24 -1.50
CA VAL A 83 0.61 -6.93 -0.89
C VAL A 83 -0.30 -5.97 -0.14
N LEU A 84 -1.57 -6.31 -0.03
CA LEU A 84 -2.51 -5.57 0.80
C LEU A 84 -3.71 -6.41 1.25
N PRO A 85 -4.28 -6.10 2.41
CA PRO A 85 -5.61 -6.58 2.78
C PRO A 85 -6.70 -5.75 2.08
N ALA A 86 -7.65 -6.43 1.43
CA ALA A 86 -8.80 -5.81 0.78
C ALA A 86 -10.11 -6.28 1.43
N ALA A 87 -10.91 -5.32 1.92
CA ALA A 87 -12.29 -5.60 2.33
C ALA A 87 -13.14 -6.04 1.12
N GLU A 88 -14.18 -6.83 1.37
CA GLU A 88 -15.07 -7.41 0.34
C GLU A 88 -15.54 -6.37 -0.70
N GLY A 89 -15.98 -5.19 -0.23
CA GLY A 89 -16.46 -4.11 -1.10
C GLY A 89 -15.38 -3.42 -1.95
N ALA A 90 -14.10 -3.66 -1.68
CA ALA A 90 -12.97 -3.05 -2.37
C ALA A 90 -12.14 -4.06 -3.19
N GLU A 91 -12.36 -5.36 -3.02
CA GLU A 91 -11.56 -6.42 -3.66
C GLU A 91 -11.55 -6.28 -5.19
N SER A 92 -12.74 -6.11 -5.79
CA SER A 92 -12.89 -5.98 -7.25
C SER A 92 -12.19 -4.74 -7.81
N LEU A 93 -12.07 -3.66 -7.04
CA LEU A 93 -11.34 -2.45 -7.44
C LEU A 93 -9.85 -2.76 -7.58
N TRP A 94 -9.27 -3.40 -6.56
CA TRP A 94 -7.84 -3.74 -6.54
C TRP A 94 -7.48 -4.72 -7.65
N ILE A 95 -8.32 -5.74 -7.88
CA ILE A 95 -8.12 -6.72 -8.94
C ILE A 95 -8.25 -6.06 -10.33
N ASN A 96 -9.38 -5.42 -10.59
CA ASN A 96 -9.70 -4.98 -11.95
C ASN A 96 -8.91 -3.73 -12.36
N LYS A 97 -8.79 -2.74 -11.46
CA LYS A 97 -8.15 -1.46 -11.75
C LYS A 97 -6.64 -1.50 -11.51
N PHE A 98 -6.21 -2.07 -10.39
CA PHE A 98 -4.80 -2.05 -9.97
C PHE A 98 -4.04 -3.34 -10.29
N LYS A 99 -4.72 -4.33 -10.90
CA LYS A 99 -4.15 -5.58 -11.40
C LYS A 99 -3.52 -6.44 -10.30
N PHE A 100 -4.13 -6.41 -9.11
CA PHE A 100 -3.86 -7.39 -8.07
C PHE A 100 -4.53 -8.73 -8.39
N HIS A 101 -4.02 -9.79 -7.78
CA HIS A 101 -4.71 -11.07 -7.69
C HIS A 101 -4.85 -11.49 -6.23
N LYS A 102 -5.84 -12.34 -5.96
CA LYS A 102 -6.05 -12.91 -4.63
C LYS A 102 -4.94 -13.92 -4.33
N MET A 103 -4.39 -13.85 -3.13
CA MET A 103 -3.41 -14.82 -2.66
C MET A 103 -4.10 -16.13 -2.31
N GLU A 104 -3.47 -17.25 -2.68
CA GLU A 104 -3.86 -18.56 -2.16
C GLU A 104 -3.42 -18.70 -0.69
N GLN A 105 -4.11 -19.56 0.06
CA GLN A 105 -3.87 -19.70 1.50
C GLN A 105 -2.43 -20.17 1.79
N GLU A 106 -1.88 -21.06 0.96
CA GLU A 106 -0.49 -21.50 1.07
C GLU A 106 0.49 -20.34 0.91
N GLU A 107 0.31 -19.49 -0.09
CA GLU A 107 1.17 -18.31 -0.34
C GLU A 107 1.15 -17.35 0.86
N LEU A 108 -0.05 -17.09 1.38
CA LEU A 108 -0.23 -16.25 2.57
C LEU A 108 0.47 -16.86 3.79
N ASN A 109 0.33 -18.17 4.01
CA ASN A 109 1.00 -18.88 5.10
C ASN A 109 2.52 -18.88 4.97
N HIS A 110 3.05 -18.87 3.75
CA HIS A 110 4.48 -18.70 3.50
C HIS A 110 4.95 -17.29 3.89
N LEU A 111 4.30 -16.24 3.37
CA LEU A 111 4.65 -14.87 3.73
C LEU A 111 4.50 -14.59 5.23
N CYS A 112 3.48 -15.13 5.87
CA CYS A 112 3.25 -14.95 7.31
C CYS A 112 4.26 -15.67 8.20
N ARG A 113 5.01 -16.65 7.67
CA ARG A 113 6.13 -17.28 8.40
C ARG A 113 7.38 -16.41 8.36
N ASP A 114 7.61 -15.75 7.23
CA ASP A 114 8.84 -14.98 6.98
C ASP A 114 8.69 -13.51 7.38
N PHE A 115 7.46 -12.99 7.43
CA PHE A 115 7.15 -11.59 7.69
C PHE A 115 5.98 -11.42 8.66
N GLN A 116 6.08 -10.42 9.54
CA GLN A 116 4.98 -9.96 10.39
C GLN A 116 3.99 -9.10 9.60
N MET A 117 3.21 -9.73 8.71
CA MET A 117 2.22 -9.04 7.89
C MET A 117 0.98 -8.64 8.67
N MET A 118 0.37 -7.52 8.28
CA MET A 118 -0.94 -7.10 8.78
C MET A 118 -2.05 -7.85 8.06
N THR A 119 -2.83 -8.63 8.80
CA THR A 119 -4.11 -9.19 8.33
C THR A 119 -5.27 -8.60 9.11
N PHE A 120 -6.39 -8.35 8.43
CA PHE A 120 -7.61 -7.85 9.04
C PHE A 120 -8.75 -8.85 8.83
N GLN A 121 -9.52 -9.12 9.88
CA GLN A 121 -10.69 -9.99 9.75
C GLN A 121 -11.68 -9.43 8.72
N GLY A 122 -12.25 -10.30 7.89
CA GLY A 122 -13.17 -9.92 6.82
C GLY A 122 -12.49 -9.31 5.58
N THR A 123 -11.17 -9.44 5.46
CA THR A 123 -10.41 -9.01 4.28
C THR A 123 -9.75 -10.19 3.57
N SER A 124 -9.62 -10.09 2.24
CA SER A 124 -8.80 -10.98 1.42
C SER A 124 -7.41 -10.38 1.24
N MET A 125 -6.37 -11.19 1.38
CA MET A 125 -5.02 -10.75 1.01
C MET A 125 -4.85 -10.78 -0.51
N LEU A 126 -4.42 -9.65 -1.06
CA LEU A 126 -4.15 -9.46 -2.47
C LEU A 126 -2.67 -9.19 -2.66
N GLN A 127 -2.12 -9.67 -3.77
CA GLN A 127 -0.73 -9.43 -4.14
C GLN A 127 -0.60 -9.05 -5.61
N LYS A 128 0.53 -8.45 -5.96
CA LYS A 128 1.02 -8.36 -7.33
C LYS A 128 2.52 -8.08 -7.39
N PRO A 129 3.20 -8.35 -8.51
CA PRO A 129 4.55 -7.87 -8.73
C PRO A 129 4.60 -6.34 -8.83
N VAL A 130 5.66 -5.75 -8.29
CA VAL A 130 5.96 -4.33 -8.52
C VAL A 130 6.40 -4.17 -9.98
N PRO A 131 5.78 -3.27 -10.76
CA PRO A 131 6.13 -3.12 -12.17
C PRO A 131 7.54 -2.56 -12.33
N GLU A 132 8.27 -3.08 -13.32
CA GLU A 132 9.54 -2.50 -13.74
C GLU A 132 9.31 -1.18 -14.49
N TYR A 133 9.69 -0.06 -13.88
CA TYR A 133 9.76 1.22 -14.59
C TYR A 133 11.14 1.38 -15.21
N ARG A 134 11.23 1.72 -16.50
CA ARG A 134 12.48 2.23 -17.07
C ARG A 134 12.87 3.49 -16.30
N ARG A 135 14.15 3.61 -15.93
CA ARG A 135 14.73 4.86 -15.40
C ARG A 135 14.52 5.95 -16.46
N ILE A 136 13.50 6.78 -16.29
CA ILE A 136 13.40 8.05 -17.03
C ILE A 136 14.42 8.98 -16.36
N SER A 137 15.27 9.61 -17.16
CA SER A 137 16.20 10.64 -16.72
C SER A 137 15.49 11.62 -15.78
N GLN A 138 16.15 11.92 -14.66
CA GLN A 138 15.65 12.74 -13.57
C GLN A 138 15.31 14.17 -14.04
N GLU A 139 14.14 14.40 -14.63
CA GLU A 139 13.63 15.76 -14.79
C GLU A 139 12.17 15.85 -14.32
N LYS A 140 12.04 16.52 -13.16
CA LYS A 140 10.82 17.05 -12.54
C LYS A 140 9.75 16.03 -12.12
N LEU A 141 10.10 15.15 -11.18
CA LEU A 141 9.17 14.79 -10.11
C LEU A 141 9.73 15.30 -8.79
N LYS A 142 9.44 16.57 -8.46
CA LYS A 142 9.50 17.02 -7.06
C LYS A 142 8.28 16.46 -6.35
N ILE A 143 8.34 15.17 -5.98
CA ILE A 143 7.44 14.63 -4.97
C ILE A 143 8.11 14.98 -3.65
N VAL A 144 7.62 16.04 -3.00
CA VAL A 144 8.00 16.32 -1.61
C VAL A 144 7.28 15.27 -0.77
N MET A 145 7.93 14.12 -0.57
CA MET A 145 7.50 13.13 0.40
C MET A 145 7.94 13.64 1.76
N ASN A 146 7.08 14.41 2.43
CA ASN A 146 7.29 14.76 3.83
C ASN A 146 7.08 13.48 4.65
N LEU A 147 8.18 12.79 4.95
CA LEU A 147 8.22 11.76 5.97
C LEU A 147 8.01 12.46 7.31
N ILE A 148 6.77 12.45 7.80
CA ILE A 148 6.49 12.76 9.20
C ILE A 148 6.94 11.52 9.96
N PHE A 149 8.13 11.57 10.55
CA PHE A 149 8.51 10.65 11.61
C PHE A 149 7.65 11.00 12.84
N PHE A 150 6.92 10.03 13.36
CA PHE A 150 6.37 10.13 14.71
C PHE A 150 7.49 9.84 15.72
#